data_AF-A3DMJ8-F1
#
_entry.id   AF-A3DMJ8-F1
#
_cell.length_a   1.000
_cell.length_b   1.000
_cell.length_c   1.000
_cell.angle_alpha   90.00
_cell.angle_beta   90.00
_cell.angle_gamma   90.00
#
_symmetry.space_group_name_H-M   'P 1'
#
loop_
_entity.id
_entity.type
_entity.pdbx_description
1 polymer ?
#
loop_
_entity_poly.entity_id
_entity_poly.type
_entity_poly.pdbx_seq_one_letter_code
_entity_poly.pdbx_strand_id
1 'polypeptide(L)'
;MVESKYVLYGLVSGTVSGLVAGILTYLTLPSVDDVLEQVRSRINITSLSEDILRNYISLGLLLAPFIIFFIALILGALFGALYDFLDRKIPESPIIAALLTGTIYAGILVLPNIVLESSQQNIIVNSGLTITYTLVLITLTIYKNPRKQG
;
A
#
# COMPACT_ATOMS: atom_id res chain seq x y z
N MET A 1 2.45 -28.98 -0.71
CA MET A 1 1.94 -27.71 -1.26
C MET A 1 3.15 -26.92 -1.72
N VAL A 2 3.33 -26.73 -3.03
CA VAL A 2 4.45 -25.95 -3.56
C VAL A 2 4.13 -24.48 -3.31
N GLU A 3 4.93 -23.77 -2.52
CA GLU A 3 4.79 -22.31 -2.35
C GLU A 3 4.84 -21.63 -3.72
N SER A 4 3.79 -20.87 -4.07
CA SER A 4 3.83 -20.06 -5.28
C SER A 4 4.85 -18.94 -5.08
N LYS A 5 5.99 -19.04 -5.77
CA LYS A 5 7.07 -18.04 -5.72
C LYS A 5 6.58 -16.64 -6.07
N TYR A 6 5.54 -16.55 -6.89
CA TYR A 6 4.84 -15.31 -7.22
C TYR A 6 4.21 -14.65 -5.99
N VAL A 7 3.56 -15.44 -5.12
CA VAL A 7 3.01 -14.97 -3.84
C VAL A 7 4.12 -14.54 -2.89
N LEU A 8 5.24 -15.28 -2.85
CA LEU A 8 6.41 -14.87 -2.07
C LEU A 8 7.00 -13.54 -2.56
N TYR A 9 7.12 -13.34 -3.88
CA TYR A 9 7.62 -12.08 -4.44
C TYR A 9 6.66 -10.93 -4.18
N GLY A 10 5.35 -11.18 -4.26
CA GLY A 10 4.32 -10.25 -3.84
C GLY A 10 4.45 -9.87 -2.37
N LEU A 11 4.66 -10.85 -1.47
CA LEU A 11 4.84 -10.62 -0.04
C LEU A 11 6.08 -9.78 0.26
N VAL A 12 7.22 -10.09 -0.37
CA VAL A 12 8.47 -9.30 -0.22
C VAL A 12 8.25 -7.88 -0.75
N SER A 13 7.64 -7.74 -1.92
CA SER A 13 7.35 -6.43 -2.51
C SER A 13 6.40 -5.61 -1.63
N GLY A 14 5.36 -6.25 -1.07
CA GLY A 14 4.41 -5.64 -0.13
C GLY A 14 5.04 -5.25 1.20
N THR A 15 6.00 -6.03 1.68
CA THR A 15 6.75 -5.71 2.91
C THR A 15 7.62 -4.48 2.70
N VAL A 16 8.40 -4.44 1.61
CA VAL A 16 9.28 -3.29 1.33
C VAL A 16 8.46 -2.03 1.02
N SER A 17 7.39 -2.15 0.23
CA SER A 17 6.50 -1.01 -0.05
C SER A 17 5.75 -0.55 1.20
N GLY A 18 5.33 -1.47 2.08
CA GLY A 18 4.70 -1.16 3.34
C GLY A 18 5.61 -0.38 4.29
N LEU A 19 6.91 -0.71 4.32
CA LEU A 19 7.90 0.05 5.10
C LEU A 19 8.05 1.47 4.56
N VAL A 20 8.19 1.61 3.24
CA VAL A 20 8.28 2.94 2.59
C VAL A 20 7.01 3.73 2.83
N ALA A 21 5.84 3.12 2.67
CA ALA A 21 4.55 3.75 2.91
C ALA A 21 4.40 4.19 4.37
N GLY A 22 4.76 3.35 5.33
CA GLY A 22 4.74 3.70 6.76
C GLY A 22 5.66 4.89 7.08
N ILE A 23 6.87 4.92 6.52
CA ILE A 23 7.79 6.06 6.66
C ILE A 23 7.17 7.32 6.05
N LEU A 24 6.63 7.24 4.82
CA LEU A 24 5.99 8.37 4.16
C LEU A 24 4.79 8.87 4.95
N THR A 25 3.96 7.97 5.49
CA THR A 25 2.86 8.33 6.37
C THR A 25 3.36 9.08 7.58
N TYR A 26 4.36 8.55 8.29
CA TYR A 26 4.93 9.20 9.47
C TYR A 26 5.45 10.61 9.17
N LEU A 27 6.15 10.79 8.05
CA LEU A 27 6.70 12.09 7.63
C LEU A 27 5.64 13.09 7.17
N THR A 28 4.45 12.62 6.83
CA THR A 28 3.35 13.45 6.30
C THR A 28 2.17 13.54 7.27
N LEU A 29 2.31 12.98 8.49
CA LEU A 29 1.25 12.96 9.49
C LEU A 29 0.72 14.38 9.75
N PRO A 30 -0.61 14.59 9.68
CA PRO A 30 -1.21 15.85 10.10
C PRO A 30 -1.07 16.02 11.61
N SER A 31 -1.15 17.26 12.09
CA SER A 31 -1.18 17.48 13.53
C SER A 31 -2.49 16.95 14.14
N VAL A 32 -2.47 16.66 15.44
CA VAL A 32 -3.67 16.23 16.17
C VAL A 32 -4.76 17.31 16.08
N ASP A 33 -4.37 18.59 16.10
CA ASP A 33 -5.28 19.73 15.98
C ASP A 33 -5.98 19.76 14.59
N ASP A 34 -5.21 19.55 13.51
CA ASP A 34 -5.77 19.53 12.15
C ASP A 34 -6.80 18.39 11.98
N VAL A 35 -6.51 17.22 12.55
CA VAL A 35 -7.44 16.08 12.50
C VAL A 35 -8.65 16.33 13.39
N LEU A 36 -8.46 16.94 14.56
CA LEU A 36 -9.55 17.28 15.48
C LEU A 36 -10.54 18.26 14.83
N GLU A 37 -10.04 19.27 14.11
CA GLU A 37 -10.87 20.21 13.37
C GLU A 37 -11.67 19.53 12.24
N GLN A 38 -11.04 18.61 11.52
CA GLN A 38 -11.71 17.80 10.49
C GLN A 38 -12.79 16.88 11.07
N VAL A 39 -12.54 16.29 12.24
CA VAL A 39 -13.53 15.44 12.93
C VAL A 39 -14.71 16.27 13.41
N ARG A 40 -14.47 17.45 13.99
CA ARG A 40 -15.52 18.36 14.45
C ARG A 40 -16.40 18.89 13.33
N SER A 41 -15.80 19.22 12.19
CA SER A 41 -16.54 19.73 11.02
C SER A 41 -17.38 18.64 10.34
N ARG A 42 -17.01 17.37 10.46
CA ARG A 42 -17.70 16.24 9.81
C ARG A 42 -18.64 15.46 10.72
N ILE A 43 -18.37 15.42 12.01
CA ILE A 43 -19.10 14.60 12.97
C ILE A 43 -19.52 15.50 14.11
N ASN A 44 -20.84 15.63 14.31
CA ASN A 44 -21.43 16.45 15.36
C ASN A 44 -21.29 15.72 16.72
N ILE A 45 -20.06 15.51 17.17
CA ILE A 45 -19.72 14.81 18.41
C ILE A 45 -19.84 15.80 19.56
N THR A 46 -21.05 15.93 20.10
CA THR A 46 -21.33 16.78 21.27
C THR A 46 -21.16 16.05 22.61
N SER A 47 -20.98 14.74 22.60
CA SER A 47 -20.99 13.90 23.82
C SER A 47 -19.61 13.46 24.35
N LEU A 48 -18.52 13.73 23.61
CA LEU A 48 -17.17 13.32 24.01
C LEU A 48 -16.33 14.54 24.41
N SER A 49 -15.64 14.48 25.55
CA SER A 49 -14.71 15.55 25.95
C SER A 49 -13.54 15.64 24.96
N GLU A 50 -13.09 16.86 24.67
CA GLU A 50 -12.00 17.13 23.72
C GLU A 50 -10.72 16.38 24.07
N ASP A 51 -10.35 16.30 25.35
CA ASP A 51 -9.12 15.61 25.80
C ASP A 51 -9.13 14.12 25.46
N ILE A 52 -10.29 13.47 25.62
CA ILE A 52 -10.47 12.05 25.24
C ILE A 52 -10.32 11.89 23.72
N LEU A 53 -10.93 12.79 22.94
CA LEU A 53 -10.85 12.73 21.48
C LEU A 53 -9.42 12.96 20.97
N ARG A 54 -8.68 13.91 21.56
CA ARG A 54 -7.26 14.17 21.26
C ARG A 54 -6.40 12.93 21.54
N ASN A 55 -6.63 12.23 22.64
CA ASN A 55 -5.91 11.00 22.96
C ASN A 55 -6.16 9.89 21.94
N TYR A 56 -7.43 9.69 21.53
CA TYR A 56 -7.76 8.70 20.50
C TYR A 56 -7.15 9.05 19.14
N ILE A 57 -7.20 10.31 18.73
CA ILE A 57 -6.57 10.78 17.49
C ILE A 57 -5.07 10.53 17.55
N SER A 58 -4.42 10.90 18.66
CA SER A 58 -2.97 10.72 18.85
C SER A 58 -2.57 9.24 18.74
N LEU A 59 -3.32 8.34 19.38
CA LEU A 59 -3.11 6.89 19.26
C LEU A 59 -3.32 6.41 17.82
N GLY A 60 -4.36 6.89 17.14
CA GLY A 60 -4.63 6.55 15.75
C GLY A 60 -3.50 6.97 14.81
N LEU A 61 -3.00 8.20 14.96
CA LEU A 61 -1.89 8.72 14.17
C LEU A 61 -0.58 7.96 14.45
N LEU A 62 -0.33 7.59 15.70
CA LEU A 62 0.83 6.77 16.08
C LEU A 62 0.78 5.37 15.45
N LEU A 63 -0.40 4.77 15.37
CA LEU A 63 -0.59 3.42 14.83
C LEU A 63 -0.73 3.38 13.30
N ALA A 64 -1.05 4.51 12.66
CA ALA A 64 -1.31 4.58 11.22
C ALA A 64 -0.18 3.98 10.34
N PRO A 65 1.11 4.27 10.58
CA PRO A 65 2.21 3.67 9.81
C PRO A 65 2.22 2.14 9.88
N PHE A 66 1.93 1.57 11.05
CA PHE A 66 1.90 0.12 11.27
C PHE A 66 0.71 -0.52 10.57
N ILE A 67 -0.47 0.12 10.67
CA ILE A 67 -1.68 -0.33 9.97
C ILE A 67 -1.43 -0.37 8.46
N ILE A 68 -0.84 0.68 7.90
CA ILE A 68 -0.51 0.75 6.47
C ILE A 68 0.48 -0.34 6.08
N PHE A 69 1.50 -0.60 6.90
CA PHE A 69 2.44 -1.70 6.69
C PHE A 69 1.73 -3.06 6.60
N PHE A 70 0.85 -3.38 7.55
CA PHE A 70 0.13 -4.66 7.53
C PHE A 70 -0.83 -4.78 6.35
N ILE A 71 -1.51 -3.70 5.97
CA ILE A 71 -2.35 -3.66 4.78
C ILE A 71 -1.51 -3.90 3.52
N ALA A 72 -0.35 -3.26 3.39
CA ALA A 72 0.56 -3.44 2.26
C ALA A 72 1.08 -4.88 2.16
N LEU A 73 1.33 -5.54 3.29
CA LEU A 73 1.73 -6.95 3.32
C LEU A 73 0.61 -7.87 2.80
N ILE A 74 -0.63 -7.67 3.26
CA ILE A 74 -1.80 -8.44 2.80
C ILE A 74 -2.03 -8.21 1.31
N LEU A 75 -2.01 -6.95 0.87
CA LEU A 75 -2.13 -6.60 -0.53
C LEU A 75 -0.99 -7.20 -1.35
N GLY A 76 0.24 -7.20 -0.84
CA GLY A 76 1.37 -7.81 -1.52
C GLY A 76 1.16 -9.29 -1.81
N ALA A 77 0.63 -10.06 -0.86
CA ALA A 77 0.29 -11.46 -1.10
C ALA A 77 -0.82 -11.63 -2.17
N LEU A 78 -1.87 -10.80 -2.11
CA LEU A 78 -2.96 -10.81 -3.10
C LEU A 78 -2.47 -10.46 -4.51
N PHE A 79 -1.66 -9.42 -4.63
CA PHE A 79 -1.08 -8.99 -5.91
C PHE A 79 0.01 -9.95 -6.40
N GLY A 80 0.66 -10.71 -5.51
CA GLY A 80 1.51 -11.84 -5.88
C GLY A 80 0.72 -12.98 -6.54
N ALA A 81 -0.50 -13.25 -6.08
CA ALA A 81 -1.39 -14.20 -6.74
C ALA A 81 -1.90 -13.67 -8.10
N LEU A 82 -2.19 -12.37 -8.19
CA LEU A 82 -2.50 -11.72 -9.47
C LEU A 82 -1.30 -11.82 -10.44
N TYR A 83 -0.08 -11.66 -9.94
CA TYR A 83 1.13 -11.80 -10.74
C TYR A 83 1.27 -13.22 -11.31
N ASP A 84 1.03 -14.27 -10.50
CA ASP A 84 0.98 -15.66 -10.98
C ASP A 84 -0.05 -15.84 -12.10
N PHE A 85 -1.25 -15.30 -11.90
CA PHE A 85 -2.33 -15.37 -12.90
C PHE A 85 -1.94 -14.69 -14.23
N LEU A 86 -1.40 -13.46 -14.16
CA LEU A 86 -1.00 -12.71 -15.35
C LEU A 86 0.20 -13.36 -16.06
N ASP A 87 1.16 -13.90 -15.30
CA ASP A 87 2.32 -14.57 -15.87
C ASP A 87 1.92 -15.80 -16.70
N ARG A 88 0.95 -16.60 -16.20
CA ARG A 88 0.40 -17.74 -16.93
C ARG A 88 -0.38 -17.33 -18.18
N LYS A 89 -1.00 -16.15 -18.18
CA LYS A 89 -1.78 -15.62 -19.31
C LYS A 89 -0.90 -14.94 -20.37
N ILE A 90 0.27 -14.42 -19.99
CA ILE A 90 1.18 -13.67 -20.87
C ILE A 90 2.51 -14.45 -21.00
N PRO A 91 2.60 -15.38 -21.95
CA PRO A 91 3.75 -16.29 -22.05
C PRO A 91 5.04 -15.58 -22.49
N GLU A 92 4.97 -14.36 -23.02
CA GLU A 92 6.12 -13.66 -23.61
C GLU A 92 7.18 -13.23 -22.59
N SER A 93 6.77 -12.67 -21.44
CA SER A 93 7.73 -12.19 -20.45
C SER A 93 7.15 -12.03 -19.04
N PRO A 94 7.82 -12.58 -18.00
CA PRO A 94 7.40 -12.39 -16.63
C PRO A 94 7.55 -10.95 -16.14
N ILE A 95 8.35 -10.14 -16.82
CA ILE A 95 8.50 -8.70 -16.53
C ILE A 95 7.24 -7.94 -16.95
N ILE A 96 6.64 -8.31 -18.09
CA ILE A 96 5.38 -7.69 -18.55
C ILE A 96 4.26 -7.99 -17.56
N ALA A 97 4.16 -9.23 -17.08
CA ALA A 97 3.21 -9.60 -16.05
C ALA A 97 3.45 -8.81 -14.74
N ALA A 98 4.70 -8.66 -14.30
CA ALA A 98 5.03 -7.86 -13.11
C ALA A 98 4.67 -6.37 -13.27
N LEU A 99 4.96 -5.78 -14.43
CA LEU A 99 4.58 -4.41 -14.78
C LEU A 99 3.06 -4.23 -14.76
N LEU A 100 2.30 -5.16 -15.36
CA LEU A 100 0.84 -5.11 -15.35
C LEU A 100 0.26 -5.26 -13.95
N THR A 101 0.82 -6.15 -13.11
CA THR A 101 0.44 -6.24 -11.69
C THR A 101 0.64 -4.90 -10.99
N GLY A 102 1.80 -4.26 -11.20
CA GLY A 102 2.08 -2.92 -10.65
C GLY A 102 1.12 -1.85 -11.13
N THR A 103 0.79 -1.84 -12.43
CA THR A 103 -0.18 -0.91 -13.03
C THR A 103 -1.58 -1.10 -12.48
N ILE A 104 -2.05 -2.34 -12.33
CA ILE A 104 -3.37 -2.64 -11.72
C ILE A 104 -3.36 -2.19 -10.25
N TYR A 105 -2.25 -2.40 -9.55
CA TYR A 105 -2.10 -1.97 -8.17
C TYR A 105 -2.19 -0.45 -8.02
N ALA A 106 -1.49 0.29 -8.89
CA ALA A 106 -1.58 1.74 -8.98
C ALA A 106 -2.99 2.22 -9.38
N GLY A 107 -3.65 1.52 -10.31
CA GLY A 107 -5.03 1.80 -10.69
C GLY A 107 -6.02 1.66 -9.55
N ILE A 108 -5.80 0.72 -8.63
CA ILE A 108 -6.68 0.52 -7.47
C ILE A 108 -6.37 1.50 -6.33
N LEU A 109 -5.09 1.81 -6.08
CA LEU A 109 -4.70 2.60 -4.92
C LEU A 109 -4.51 4.09 -5.20
N VAL A 110 -4.09 4.49 -6.39
CA VAL A 110 -3.78 5.91 -6.71
C VAL A 110 -4.94 6.56 -7.43
N LEU A 111 -5.52 5.89 -8.43
CA LEU A 111 -6.52 6.50 -9.31
C LEU A 111 -7.77 6.99 -8.55
N PRO A 112 -8.35 6.24 -7.58
CA PRO A 112 -9.50 6.74 -6.82
C PRO A 112 -9.16 7.99 -6.00
N ASN A 113 -7.93 8.10 -5.49
CA ASN A 113 -7.51 9.27 -4.72
C ASN A 113 -7.41 10.53 -5.59
N ILE A 114 -7.02 10.38 -6.85
CA ILE A 114 -7.00 11.48 -7.81
C ILE A 114 -8.42 11.86 -8.22
N VAL A 115 -9.26 10.88 -8.59
CA VAL A 115 -10.62 11.11 -9.08
C VAL A 115 -11.54 11.67 -8.00
N LEU A 116 -11.36 11.25 -6.75
CA LEU A 116 -12.16 11.73 -5.61
C LEU A 116 -11.53 12.94 -4.90
N GLU A 117 -10.51 13.57 -5.50
CA GLU A 117 -9.82 14.74 -4.94
C GLU A 117 -9.42 14.56 -3.48
N SER A 118 -8.84 13.39 -3.18
CA SER A 118 -8.36 13.07 -1.83
C SER A 118 -7.16 13.94 -1.44
N SER A 119 -6.79 13.91 -0.16
CA SER A 119 -5.66 14.70 0.34
C SER A 119 -4.38 14.39 -0.44
N GLN A 120 -3.56 15.43 -0.64
CA GLN A 120 -2.25 15.28 -1.30
C GLN A 120 -1.37 14.24 -0.58
N GLN A 121 -1.51 14.13 0.74
CA GLN A 121 -0.88 13.10 1.55
C GLN A 121 -1.25 11.68 1.07
N ASN A 122 -2.53 11.38 0.91
CA ASN A 122 -2.98 10.05 0.48
C ASN A 122 -2.43 9.70 -0.90
N ILE A 123 -2.39 10.68 -1.82
CA ILE A 123 -1.83 10.50 -3.15
C ILE A 123 -0.33 10.19 -3.06
N ILE A 124 0.44 10.93 -2.25
CA ILE A 124 1.88 10.70 -2.08
C ILE A 124 2.16 9.32 -1.49
N VAL A 125 1.48 8.95 -0.40
CA VAL A 125 1.67 7.67 0.28
C VAL A 125 1.34 6.50 -0.66
N ASN A 126 0.18 6.55 -1.33
CA ASN A 126 -0.24 5.48 -2.24
C ASN A 126 0.64 5.41 -3.51
N SER A 127 1.16 6.54 -3.98
CA SER A 127 2.11 6.56 -5.10
C SER A 127 3.45 5.95 -4.70
N GLY A 128 3.99 6.35 -3.54
CA GLY A 128 5.24 5.78 -3.01
C GLY A 128 5.14 4.28 -2.77
N LEU A 129 4.02 3.83 -2.23
CA LEU A 129 3.70 2.42 -2.02
C LEU A 129 3.68 1.64 -3.36
N THR A 130 2.94 2.12 -4.35
CA THR A 130 2.75 1.40 -5.63
C THR A 130 4.01 1.41 -6.49
N ILE A 131 4.75 2.52 -6.52
CA ILE A 131 6.06 2.60 -7.20
C ILE A 131 7.05 1.63 -6.55
N THR A 132 7.19 1.67 -5.23
CA THR A 132 8.13 0.79 -4.51
C THR A 132 7.78 -0.67 -4.72
N TYR A 133 6.49 -1.03 -4.59
CA TYR A 133 6.01 -2.38 -4.82
C TYR A 133 6.41 -2.87 -6.22
N THR A 134 6.12 -2.07 -7.24
CA THR A 134 6.36 -2.42 -8.64
C THR A 134 7.84 -2.58 -8.93
N LEU A 135 8.69 -1.67 -8.44
CA LEU A 135 10.14 -1.75 -8.62
C LEU A 135 10.72 -2.99 -7.94
N VAL A 136 10.30 -3.30 -6.72
CA VAL A 136 10.76 -4.50 -6.01
C VAL A 136 10.31 -5.77 -6.72
N LEU A 137 9.06 -5.82 -7.19
CA LEU A 137 8.54 -6.98 -7.91
C LEU A 137 9.33 -7.21 -9.21
N ILE A 138 9.52 -6.17 -10.02
CA ILE A 138 10.32 -6.24 -11.25
C ILE A 138 11.75 -6.68 -10.96
N THR A 139 12.36 -6.11 -9.92
CA THR A 139 13.72 -6.46 -9.48
C THR A 139 13.79 -7.95 -9.14
N LEU A 140 12.87 -8.45 -8.31
CA LEU A 140 12.79 -9.87 -7.97
C LEU A 140 12.59 -10.74 -9.21
N THR A 141 11.73 -10.33 -10.14
CA THR A 141 11.49 -11.04 -11.40
C THR A 141 12.74 -11.11 -12.29
N ILE A 142 13.54 -10.04 -12.34
CA ILE A 142 14.78 -9.99 -13.13
C ILE A 142 15.85 -10.89 -12.50
N TYR A 143 16.11 -10.74 -11.19
CA TYR A 143 17.21 -11.44 -10.52
C TYR A 143 16.87 -12.88 -10.13
N LYS A 144 15.60 -13.17 -9.88
CA LYS A 144 15.09 -14.50 -9.52
C LYS A 144 13.89 -14.83 -10.40
N ASN A 145 14.14 -15.09 -11.68
CA ASN A 145 13.06 -15.39 -12.61
C ASN A 145 12.19 -16.56 -12.09
N PRO A 146 10.89 -16.35 -11.83
CA PRO A 146 10.05 -17.34 -11.20
C PRO A 146 9.80 -18.57 -12.09
N ARG A 147 9.96 -18.43 -13.41
CA ARG A 147 9.80 -19.51 -14.40
C ARG A 147 11.01 -20.44 -14.50
N LYS A 148 12.22 -19.99 -14.11
CA LYS A 148 13.48 -20.74 -14.32
C LYS A 148 13.95 -21.55 -13.13
N GLN A 149 13.27 -21.46 -12.00
CA GLN A 149 13.67 -22.12 -10.75
C GLN A 149 12.75 -23.29 -10.38
N GLY A 150 12.19 -23.99 -11.36
CA GLY A 150 11.36 -25.18 -11.20
C GLY A 150 12.13 -26.44 -11.50
#